data_AF-G7VQY3-F1
#
_entry.id   AF-G7VQY3-F1
#
_cell.length_a   1.000
_cell.length_b   1.000
_cell.length_c   1.000
_cell.angle_alpha   90.00
_cell.angle_beta   90.00
_cell.angle_gamma   90.00
#
_symmetry.space_group_name_H-M   'P 1'
#
loop_
_entity.id
_entity.type
_entity.pdbx_description
1 polymer ?
#
loop_
_entity_poly.entity_id
_entity_poly.type
_entity_poly.pdbx_seq_one_letter_code
_entity_poly.pdbx_strand_id
1 'polypeptide(L)'
;MKLRNGNLNYAVEEMLVNADGTRRVKYTTQFPDGNLSKIKTSTLFPNTWSDDAIMNAIKKVGDTPSIGTRDGITLHRNTINGVEIEVMKDGNKVISGLSTGGVHTPGFD
;
A
#
# COMPACT_ATOMS: atom_id res chain seq x y z
N MET A 1 -1.02 4.96 -7.38
CA MET A 1 -1.20 4.03 -8.52
C MET A 1 -2.08 2.88 -8.05
N LYS A 2 -3.24 2.65 -8.69
CA LYS A 2 -4.19 1.61 -8.28
C LYS A 2 -4.07 0.41 -9.20
N LEU A 3 -3.71 -0.75 -8.66
CA LEU A 3 -3.65 -2.01 -9.40
C LEU A 3 -5.09 -2.53 -9.60
N ARG A 4 -5.53 -2.66 -10.85
CA ARG A 4 -6.83 -3.23 -11.23
C ARG A 4 -6.66 -4.07 -12.49
N ASN A 5 -7.49 -5.10 -12.65
CA ASN A 5 -7.49 -6.04 -13.77
C ASN A 5 -7.99 -5.45 -15.12
N GLY A 6 -7.82 -4.14 -15.33
CA GLY A 6 -8.22 -3.42 -16.56
C GLY A 6 -7.10 -2.56 -17.14
N ASN A 7 -5.90 -2.63 -16.57
CA ASN A 7 -4.72 -2.02 -17.15
C ASN A 7 -4.06 -3.07 -18.07
N LEU A 8 -3.91 -2.78 -19.36
CA LEU A 8 -3.40 -3.73 -20.36
C LEU A 8 -2.07 -4.37 -19.96
N ASN A 9 -1.27 -3.69 -19.14
CA ASN A 9 0.06 -4.14 -18.76
C ASN A 9 0.09 -4.91 -17.42
N TYR A 10 -1.05 -5.13 -16.77
CA TYR A 10 -1.11 -5.81 -15.47
C TYR A 10 -2.13 -6.95 -15.48
N ALA A 11 -1.66 -8.14 -15.11
CA ALA A 11 -2.53 -9.23 -14.70
C ALA A 11 -2.60 -9.25 -13.18
N VAL A 12 -3.81 -9.24 -12.62
CA VAL A 12 -4.06 -9.21 -11.17
C VAL A 12 -5.00 -10.34 -10.79
N GLU A 13 -4.58 -11.14 -9.82
CA GLU A 13 -5.37 -12.20 -9.20
C GLU A 13 -5.66 -11.81 -7.74
N GLU A 14 -6.94 -11.72 -7.38
CA GLU A 14 -7.35 -11.52 -5.99
C GLU A 14 -7.27 -12.85 -5.25
N MET A 15 -6.43 -12.92 -4.22
CA MET A 15 -6.23 -14.14 -3.44
C MET A 15 -7.22 -14.24 -2.28
N LEU A 16 -7.36 -13.15 -1.53
CA LEU A 16 -8.22 -13.09 -0.35
C LEU A 16 -8.60 -11.64 -0.04
N VAL A 17 -9.76 -11.49 0.58
CA VAL A 17 -10.21 -10.24 1.20
C VAL A 17 -10.09 -10.40 2.71
N ASN A 18 -9.30 -9.54 3.34
CA ASN A 18 -9.13 -9.51 4.79
C ASN A 18 -10.41 -9.01 5.47
N ALA A 19 -10.54 -9.24 6.79
CA ALA A 19 -11.70 -8.80 7.56
C ALA A 19 -11.90 -7.27 7.56
N ASP A 20 -10.82 -6.50 7.40
CA ASP A 20 -10.84 -5.04 7.25
C ASP A 20 -11.20 -4.56 5.82
N GLY A 21 -11.48 -5.50 4.91
CA GLY A 21 -11.79 -5.24 3.52
C GLY A 21 -10.58 -5.01 2.62
N THR A 22 -9.36 -4.98 3.15
CA THR A 22 -8.13 -4.94 2.32
C THR A 22 -7.99 -6.24 1.54
N ARG A 23 -7.29 -6.19 0.42
CA ARG A 23 -7.30 -7.28 -0.57
C ARG A 23 -5.88 -7.70 -0.86
N ARG A 24 -5.56 -8.95 -0.57
CA ARG A 24 -4.27 -9.53 -0.94
C ARG A 24 -4.35 -9.97 -2.38
N VAL A 25 -3.46 -9.45 -3.22
CA VAL A 25 -3.41 -9.75 -4.64
C VAL A 25 -2.05 -10.27 -5.04
N LYS A 26 -2.04 -11.18 -6.01
CA LYS A 26 -0.87 -11.46 -6.84
C LYS A 26 -0.97 -10.64 -8.10
N TYR A 27 0.15 -10.09 -8.54
CA TYR A 27 0.19 -9.37 -9.81
C TYR A 27 1.52 -9.60 -10.52
N THR A 28 1.46 -9.50 -11.85
CA THR A 28 2.63 -9.36 -12.70
C THR A 28 2.42 -8.20 -13.66
N THR A 29 3.52 -7.58 -14.05
CA THR A 29 3.57 -6.50 -15.03
C THR A 29 4.17 -7.03 -16.31
N GLN A 30 3.53 -6.74 -17.44
CA GLN A 30 4.15 -6.85 -18.75
C GLN A 30 4.84 -5.53 -19.10
N PHE A 31 6.13 -5.62 -19.43
CA PHE A 31 6.92 -4.48 -19.87
C PHE A 31 6.73 -4.23 -21.37
N PRO A 32 7.08 -3.04 -21.89
CA PRO A 32 6.91 -2.70 -23.31
C PRO A 32 7.66 -3.63 -24.28
N ASP A 33 8.72 -4.31 -23.80
CA ASP A 33 9.48 -5.31 -24.55
C ASP A 33 8.79 -6.69 -24.59
N GLY A 34 7.61 -6.82 -23.98
CA GLY A 34 6.84 -8.06 -23.87
C GLY A 34 7.23 -8.95 -22.69
N ASN A 35 8.32 -8.66 -21.98
CA ASN A 35 8.75 -9.46 -20.84
C ASN A 35 7.84 -9.29 -19.63
N LEU A 36 7.67 -10.38 -18.86
CA LEU A 36 6.91 -10.36 -17.62
C LEU A 36 7.84 -10.19 -16.41
N SER A 37 7.43 -9.32 -15.49
CA SER A 37 8.05 -9.26 -14.17
C SER A 37 7.80 -10.56 -13.38
N LYS A 38 8.61 -10.81 -12.34
CA LYS A 38 8.26 -11.83 -11.34
C LYS A 38 6.89 -11.52 -10.72
N ILE A 39 6.11 -12.56 -10.43
CA ILE A 39 4.84 -12.41 -9.69
C ILE A 39 5.16 -11.86 -8.30
N LYS A 40 4.47 -10.77 -7.94
CA LYS A 40 4.57 -10.11 -6.64
C LYS A 40 3.25 -10.23 -5.88
N THR A 41 3.33 -10.17 -4.56
CA THR A 41 2.16 -10.08 -3.68
C THR A 41 2.08 -8.68 -3.10
N SER A 42 0.87 -8.13 -3.01
CA SER A 42 0.62 -6.83 -2.37
C SER A 42 -0.73 -6.86 -1.65
N THR A 43 -0.85 -6.04 -0.61
CA THR A 43 -2.12 -5.74 0.04
C THR A 43 -2.64 -4.41 -0.49
N LEU A 44 -3.83 -4.42 -1.07
CA LEU A 44 -4.50 -3.23 -1.59
C LEU A 44 -5.57 -2.76 -0.62
N PHE A 45 -5.83 -1.45 -0.63
CA PHE A 45 -6.97 -0.85 0.06
C PHE A 45 -8.30 -1.49 -0.39
N PRO A 46 -9.35 -1.40 0.46
CA PRO A 46 -10.68 -1.88 0.10
C PRO A 46 -11.16 -1.27 -1.21
N ASN A 47 -11.85 -2.07 -2.03
CA ASN A 47 -12.42 -1.57 -3.29
C ASN A 47 -13.49 -0.49 -3.10
N THR A 48 -14.09 -0.44 -1.91
CA THR A 48 -15.05 0.57 -1.49
C THR A 48 -14.42 1.94 -1.27
N TRP A 49 -13.09 2.04 -1.15
CA TRP A 49 -12.41 3.31 -0.99
C TRP A 49 -12.17 3.99 -2.35
N SER A 50 -12.60 5.25 -2.43
CA SER A 50 -12.22 6.13 -3.53
C SER A 50 -10.72 6.47 -3.46
N ASP A 51 -10.16 6.88 -4.60
CA ASP A 51 -8.75 7.24 -4.65
C ASP A 51 -8.47 8.47 -3.76
N ASP A 52 -9.41 9.43 -3.68
CA ASP A 52 -9.35 10.56 -2.76
C ASP A 52 -9.37 10.13 -1.28
N ALA A 53 -10.20 9.14 -0.93
CA ALA A 53 -10.24 8.61 0.43
C ALA A 53 -8.89 7.98 0.81
N ILE A 54 -8.27 7.23 -0.10
CA ILE A 54 -6.94 6.64 0.08
C ILE A 54 -5.90 7.75 0.27
N MET A 55 -5.87 8.74 -0.62
CA MET A 55 -4.89 9.83 -0.54
C MET A 55 -5.04 10.66 0.74
N ASN A 56 -6.27 10.94 1.15
CA ASN A 56 -6.55 11.67 2.39
C ASN A 56 -6.16 10.86 3.64
N ALA A 57 -6.39 9.54 3.63
CA ALA A 57 -5.98 8.67 4.73
C ALA A 57 -4.45 8.61 4.86
N ILE A 58 -3.73 8.48 3.74
CA ILE A 58 -2.26 8.50 3.72
C ILE A 58 -1.72 9.83 4.26
N LYS A 59 -2.30 10.97 3.86
CA LYS A 59 -1.90 12.28 4.42
C LYS A 59 -2.10 12.33 5.94
N LYS A 60 -3.29 11.97 6.41
CA LYS A 60 -3.62 11.95 7.85
C LYS A 60 -2.68 11.07 8.65
N VAL A 61 -2.35 9.88 8.15
CA VAL A 61 -1.39 8.98 8.82
C VAL A 61 0.03 9.54 8.74
N GLY A 62 0.45 10.13 7.62
CA GLY A 62 1.77 10.76 7.50
C GLY A 62 1.97 12.00 8.40
N ASP A 63 0.90 12.54 8.97
CA ASP A 63 0.95 13.65 9.92
C ASP A 63 0.94 13.20 11.40
N THR A 64 0.84 11.89 11.68
CA THR A 64 0.96 11.37 13.05
C THR A 64 2.42 11.33 13.51
N PRO A 65 2.71 11.15 14.80
CA PRO A 65 4.07 10.85 15.25
C PRO A 65 4.67 9.63 14.54
N SER A 66 5.98 9.67 14.32
CA SER A 66 6.72 8.51 13.82
C SER A 66 6.75 7.41 14.90
N ILE A 67 6.62 6.16 14.46
CA ILE A 67 6.76 4.96 15.29
C ILE A 67 8.14 4.30 15.15
N GLY A 68 8.99 4.80 14.24
CA GLY A 68 10.30 4.22 13.98
C GLY A 68 11.06 4.95 12.87
N THR A 69 12.39 4.83 12.85
CA THR A 69 13.23 5.47 11.85
C THR A 69 14.28 4.52 11.31
N ARG A 70 14.46 4.47 9.98
CA ARG A 70 15.53 3.72 9.31
C ARG A 70 16.16 4.57 8.22
N ASP A 71 17.47 4.76 8.27
CA ASP A 71 18.24 5.50 7.26
C ASP A 71 17.66 6.90 6.95
N GLY A 72 17.18 7.59 7.99
CA GLY A 72 16.54 8.91 7.87
C GLY A 72 15.09 8.90 7.40
N ILE A 73 14.53 7.73 7.06
CA ILE A 73 13.12 7.55 6.73
C ILE A 73 12.34 7.29 8.02
N THR A 74 11.23 8.00 8.22
CA THR A 74 10.30 7.77 9.34
C THR A 74 9.14 6.88 8.90
N LEU A 75 8.69 6.00 9.79
CA LEU A 75 7.47 5.20 9.62
C LEU A 75 6.36 5.74 10.52
N HIS A 76 5.19 5.94 9.95
CA HIS A 76 3.98 6.39 10.65
C HIS A 76 2.91 5.33 10.47
N ARG A 77 2.16 5.01 11.53
CA ARG A 77 1.11 3.99 11.48
C ARG A 77 -0.14 4.46 12.21
N ASN A 78 -1.29 4.32 11.57
CA ASN A 78 -2.58 4.57 12.20
C ASN A 78 -3.71 3.82 11.46
N THR A 79 -4.85 3.66 12.12
CA THR A 79 -6.05 3.00 11.58
C THR A 79 -7.11 4.04 11.21
N ILE A 80 -7.55 4.01 9.95
CA ILE A 80 -8.61 4.89 9.42
C ILE A 80 -9.76 4.02 8.92
N ASN A 81 -10.96 4.23 9.44
CA ASN A 81 -12.17 3.47 9.07
C ASN A 81 -11.98 1.94 9.10
N GLY A 82 -11.27 1.45 10.12
CA GLY A 82 -11.00 0.02 10.31
C GLY A 82 -9.82 -0.54 9.51
N VAL A 83 -9.21 0.23 8.60
CA VAL A 83 -8.03 -0.19 7.83
C VAL A 83 -6.77 0.42 8.45
N GLU A 84 -5.82 -0.43 8.82
CA GLU A 84 -4.50 0.01 9.28
C GLU A 84 -3.61 0.40 8.09
N ILE A 85 -2.93 1.54 8.23
CA ILE A 85 -2.15 2.17 7.18
C ILE A 85 -0.76 2.48 7.72
N GLU A 86 0.25 2.20 6.91
CA GLU A 86 1.62 2.63 7.12
C GLU A 86 2.03 3.67 6.08
N VAL A 87 2.71 4.72 6.53
CA VAL A 87 3.23 5.80 5.70
C VAL A 87 4.70 6.02 6.00
N MET A 88 5.52 6.01 4.97
CA MET A 88 6.95 6.29 5.08
C MET A 88 7.24 7.70 4.58
N LYS A 89 8.03 8.46 5.33
CA LYS A 89 8.44 9.81 4.95
C LYS A 89 9.95 9.98 4.96
N ASP A 90 10.45 10.70 3.96
CA ASP A 90 11.80 11.28 3.92
C ASP A 90 11.65 12.76 4.30
N GLY A 91 11.96 13.08 5.56
CA GLY A 91 11.58 14.35 6.17
C GLY A 91 10.06 14.58 6.08
N ASN A 92 9.63 15.63 5.37
CA ASN A 92 8.21 15.93 5.17
C ASN A 92 7.59 15.27 3.92
N LYS A 93 8.40 14.63 3.08
CA LYS A 93 7.94 14.04 1.82
C LYS A 93 7.43 12.63 2.05
N VAL A 94 6.15 12.38 1.75
CA VAL A 94 5.61 11.01 1.69
C VAL A 94 6.25 10.28 0.51
N ILE A 95 6.91 9.15 0.79
CA ILE A 95 7.55 8.29 -0.21
C ILE A 95 6.82 6.95 -0.40
N SER A 96 6.04 6.52 0.60
CA SER A 96 5.18 5.34 0.51
C SER A 96 3.96 5.49 1.40
N GLY A 97 2.84 4.93 0.97
CA GLY A 97 1.61 4.82 1.75
C GLY A 97 0.87 3.55 1.37
N LEU A 98 0.70 2.63 2.32
CA LEU A 98 0.17 1.29 2.08
C LEU A 98 -0.80 0.85 3.18
N SER A 99 -1.83 0.10 2.80
CA SER A 99 -2.65 -0.67 3.74
C SER A 99 -1.88 -1.91 4.20
N THR A 100 -1.85 -2.20 5.50
CA THR A 100 -1.06 -3.31 6.06
C THR A 100 -1.74 -4.66 5.84
N GLY A 101 -3.07 -4.71 5.99
CA GLY A 101 -3.82 -5.97 6.06
C GLY A 101 -3.27 -6.92 7.13
N GLY A 102 -2.75 -6.36 8.22
CA GLY A 102 -2.14 -7.10 9.33
C GLY A 102 -0.67 -7.51 9.15
N VAL A 103 -0.01 -7.09 8.06
CA VAL A 103 1.43 -7.32 7.84
C VAL A 103 2.18 -5.99 7.86
N HIS A 104 3.09 -5.84 8.83
CA HIS A 104 3.83 -4.60 9.04
C HIS A 104 5.14 -4.54 8.24
N THR A 105 5.57 -3.32 7.92
CA THR A 105 6.90 -3.09 7.35
C THR A 105 7.98 -3.45 8.38
N PRO A 106 8.94 -4.32 8.03
CA PRO A 106 10.04 -4.68 8.91
C PRO A 106 11.16 -3.63 8.94
N GLY A 107 11.94 -3.64 10.03
CA GLY A 107 13.18 -2.87 10.16
C GLY A 107 12.97 -1.39 10.47
N PHE A 108 11.91 -1.06 11.19
CA PHE A 108 11.66 0.26 11.79
C PHE A 108 11.49 0.12 13.31
N ASP A 109 12.25 -0.81 13.91
CA ASP A 109 12.27 -1.06 15.37
C ASP A 109 12.86 0.13 16.15
#